data_AF-F0WG93-F1
#
_entry.id   AF-F0WG93-F1
#
_cell.length_a   1.000
_cell.length_b   1.000
_cell.length_c   1.000
_cell.angle_alpha   90.00
_cell.angle_beta   90.00
_cell.angle_gamma   90.00
#
_symmetry.space_group_name_H-M   'P 1'
#
loop_
_entity.id
_entity.type
_entity.pdbx_description
1 polymer ?
#
loop_
_entity_poly.entity_id
_entity_poly.type
_entity_poly.pdbx_seq_one_letter_code
_entity_poly.pdbx_strand_id
1 'polypeptide(L)'
;MEFTLEQGDVLYMPRGVIHQAHTDNKVFSTHVTISVYQRQSWSNFMELAMPRIIHRAFANDVEFRRGVPPQYLNFLGSQYSGSTQSVKDFCNTLKQLVSKLSENLEIQDLQHAADLASLDFITHRLPPPDTPESSQETDFSLDGMVFRLRNREYIRIVISSNTEDDHVSLLCSTANCRQHHMGICTCGSADNESVSESLDSLDQDTSVDEPINQGVEPKCIGFSKNLSLPLIKLYDAFPQFVKLEKLCVAASDEISVRGMLLQLWSSKLLELQEENSARERESSRSS
;
A
#
# COMPACT_ATOMS: atom_id res chain seq x y z
N MET A 1 -29.64 2.23 19.80
CA MET A 1 -29.29 1.05 20.61
C MET A 1 -28.70 1.57 21.91
N GLU A 2 -28.99 0.93 23.03
CA GLU A 2 -28.48 1.34 24.35
C GLU A 2 -28.06 0.08 25.10
N PHE A 3 -26.86 0.10 25.68
CA PHE A 3 -26.28 -1.01 26.44
C PHE A 3 -25.18 -0.47 27.37
N THR A 4 -24.83 -1.27 28.36
CA THR A 4 -23.68 -1.02 29.25
C THR A 4 -22.52 -1.90 28.78
N LEU A 5 -21.33 -1.31 28.63
CA LEU A 5 -20.11 -2.04 28.33
C LEU A 5 -19.37 -2.35 29.63
N GLU A 6 -18.95 -3.60 29.79
CA GLU A 6 -18.12 -4.06 30.89
C GLU A 6 -16.70 -4.39 30.43
N GLN A 7 -15.82 -4.65 31.40
CA GLN A 7 -14.43 -5.01 31.11
C GLN A 7 -14.37 -6.29 30.28
N GLY A 8 -13.73 -6.22 29.12
CA GLY A 8 -13.59 -7.35 28.19
C GLY A 8 -14.59 -7.33 27.04
N ASP A 9 -15.61 -6.47 27.08
CA ASP A 9 -16.54 -6.31 25.98
C ASP A 9 -15.91 -5.60 24.78
N VAL A 10 -16.41 -5.92 23.58
CA VAL A 10 -16.01 -5.30 22.32
C VAL A 10 -17.24 -4.77 21.60
N LEU A 11 -17.22 -3.48 21.27
CA LEU A 11 -18.23 -2.84 20.45
C LEU A 11 -17.66 -2.51 19.07
N TYR A 12 -18.30 -3.03 18.02
CA TYR A 12 -18.05 -2.62 16.64
C TYR A 12 -19.09 -1.62 16.18
N MET A 13 -18.63 -0.51 15.60
CA MET A 13 -19.47 0.49 14.94
C MET A 13 -18.91 0.79 13.56
N PRO A 14 -19.70 0.66 12.48
CA PRO A 14 -19.26 1.12 11.16
C PRO A 14 -19.18 2.66 11.13
N ARG A 15 -18.36 3.19 10.21
CA ARG A 15 -18.26 4.65 9.98
C ARG A 15 -19.65 5.26 9.70
N GLY A 16 -19.90 6.44 10.26
CA GLY A 16 -21.17 7.15 10.12
C GLY A 16 -22.21 6.87 11.22
N VAL A 17 -21.93 5.97 12.16
CA VAL A 17 -22.78 5.76 13.34
C VAL A 17 -22.54 6.88 14.36
N ILE A 18 -23.53 7.74 14.53
CA ILE A 18 -23.57 8.73 15.61
C ILE A 18 -23.67 7.97 16.94
N HIS A 19 -22.78 8.25 17.87
CA HIS A 19 -22.76 7.62 19.18
C HIS A 19 -22.39 8.63 20.27
N GLN A 20 -22.84 8.34 21.48
CA GLN A 20 -22.47 9.04 22.70
C GLN A 20 -22.30 8.00 23.82
N ALA A 21 -21.46 8.30 24.80
CA ALA A 21 -21.27 7.47 25.97
C ALA A 21 -21.29 8.34 27.23
N HIS A 22 -21.81 7.80 28.32
CA HIS A 22 -21.69 8.38 29.64
C HIS A 22 -21.20 7.32 30.61
N THR A 23 -20.49 7.74 31.66
CA THR A 23 -20.03 6.84 32.73
C THR A 23 -20.93 7.03 33.95
N ASP A 24 -21.19 5.95 34.70
CA ASP A 24 -21.91 6.04 35.98
C ASP A 24 -21.10 6.86 37.01
N ASN A 25 -21.79 7.45 37.98
CA ASN A 25 -21.22 8.33 39.00
C ASN A 25 -20.31 7.61 40.02
N LYS A 26 -20.19 6.28 39.96
CA LYS A 26 -19.52 5.45 40.97
C LYS A 26 -18.21 4.82 40.51
N VAL A 27 -17.98 4.74 39.20
CA VAL A 27 -16.85 4.03 38.60
C VAL A 27 -16.23 4.87 37.50
N PHE A 28 -14.94 4.68 37.24
CA PHE A 28 -14.29 5.27 36.06
C PHE A 28 -14.44 4.33 34.86
N SER A 29 -14.56 4.90 33.67
CA SER A 29 -14.52 4.16 32.41
C SER A 29 -13.19 4.41 31.70
N THR A 30 -12.59 3.36 31.17
CA THR A 30 -11.41 3.44 30.30
C THR A 30 -11.59 2.44 29.18
N HIS A 31 -11.52 2.91 27.94
CA HIS A 31 -11.63 2.09 26.75
C HIS A 31 -10.59 2.52 25.71
N VAL A 32 -10.29 1.62 24.78
CA VAL A 32 -9.41 1.88 23.64
C VAL A 32 -10.24 1.70 22.37
N THR A 33 -10.27 2.73 21.53
CA THR A 33 -10.92 2.68 20.22
C THR A 33 -9.89 2.37 19.15
N ILE A 34 -10.07 1.26 18.45
CA ILE A 34 -9.24 0.89 17.30
C ILE A 34 -9.99 1.29 16.03
N SER A 35 -9.54 2.37 15.38
CA SER A 35 -10.08 2.84 14.11
C SER A 35 -9.28 2.30 12.93
N VAL A 36 -9.98 1.78 11.92
CA VAL A 36 -9.41 1.28 10.66
C VAL A 36 -10.28 1.72 9.47
N TYR A 37 -9.81 1.47 8.25
CA TYR A 37 -10.60 1.65 7.02
C TYR A 37 -10.93 3.11 6.65
N GLN A 38 -10.12 4.06 7.12
CA GLN A 38 -10.15 5.45 6.67
C GLN A 38 -9.74 5.53 5.19
N ARG A 39 -10.51 6.29 4.39
CA ARG A 39 -10.29 6.49 2.94
C ARG A 39 -10.12 5.20 2.11
N GLN A 40 -10.67 4.07 2.60
CA GLN A 40 -10.63 2.78 1.89
C GLN A 40 -11.99 2.41 1.30
N SER A 41 -12.53 3.29 0.46
CA SER A 41 -13.79 3.05 -0.26
C SER A 41 -13.56 2.76 -1.75
N TRP A 42 -14.58 2.24 -2.43
CA TRP A 42 -14.53 2.07 -3.88
C TRP A 42 -14.32 3.38 -4.63
N SER A 43 -14.77 4.53 -4.11
CA SER A 43 -14.50 5.82 -4.76
C SER A 43 -13.01 6.14 -4.73
N ASN A 44 -12.35 5.95 -3.56
CA ASN A 44 -10.92 6.19 -3.41
C ASN A 44 -10.09 5.26 -4.31
N PHE A 45 -10.50 4.00 -4.43
CA PHE A 45 -9.85 3.08 -5.36
C PHE A 45 -10.07 3.47 -6.83
N MET A 46 -11.30 3.87 -7.20
CA MET A 46 -11.60 4.33 -8.56
C MET A 46 -10.87 5.62 -8.91
N GLU A 47 -10.66 6.55 -7.97
CA GLU A 47 -9.86 7.76 -8.18
C GLU A 47 -8.44 7.43 -8.67
N LEU A 48 -7.85 6.33 -8.18
CA LEU A 48 -6.54 5.84 -8.63
C LEU A 48 -6.61 5.08 -9.97
N ALA A 49 -7.66 4.28 -10.18
CA ALA A 49 -7.78 3.41 -11.35
C ALA A 49 -8.24 4.14 -12.62
N MET A 50 -9.24 5.02 -12.49
CA MET A 50 -9.95 5.64 -13.60
C MET A 50 -9.06 6.41 -14.58
N PRO A 51 -8.06 7.20 -14.14
CA PRO A 51 -7.19 7.92 -15.07
C PRO A 51 -6.52 6.98 -16.08
N ARG A 52 -5.95 5.87 -15.61
CA ARG A 52 -5.25 4.90 -16.47
C ARG A 52 -6.22 4.18 -17.42
N ILE A 53 -7.41 3.82 -16.95
CA ILE A 53 -8.45 3.20 -17.77
C ILE A 53 -8.90 4.16 -18.90
N ILE A 54 -9.09 5.44 -18.59
CA ILE A 54 -9.46 6.46 -19.58
C ILE A 54 -8.34 6.65 -20.62
N HIS A 55 -7.08 6.71 -20.19
CA HIS A 55 -5.94 6.81 -21.11
C HIS A 55 -5.82 5.60 -22.04
N ARG A 56 -6.07 4.41 -21.52
CA ARG A 56 -6.11 3.17 -22.31
C ARG A 56 -7.27 3.19 -23.31
N ALA A 57 -8.47 3.57 -22.88
CA ALA A 57 -9.63 3.71 -23.76
C ALA A 57 -9.36 4.74 -24.88
N PHE A 58 -8.72 5.87 -24.55
CA PHE A 58 -8.28 6.85 -25.54
C PHE A 58 -7.30 6.26 -26.56
N ALA A 59 -6.35 5.43 -26.13
CA ALA A 59 -5.38 4.80 -27.04
C ALA A 59 -6.04 3.75 -27.96
N ASN A 60 -6.97 2.97 -27.44
CA ASN A 60 -7.47 1.77 -28.12
C ASN A 60 -8.79 1.98 -28.87
N ASP A 61 -9.59 2.99 -28.53
CA ASP A 61 -10.94 3.17 -29.04
C ASP A 61 -11.18 4.60 -29.57
N VAL A 62 -11.57 4.69 -30.84
CA VAL A 62 -11.78 5.97 -31.53
C VAL A 62 -12.94 6.77 -30.93
N GLU A 63 -13.92 6.13 -30.31
CA GLU A 63 -15.05 6.83 -29.71
C GLU A 63 -14.62 7.75 -28.57
N PHE A 64 -13.57 7.38 -27.82
CA PHE A 64 -12.97 8.21 -26.77
C PHE A 64 -12.04 9.32 -27.32
N ARG A 65 -11.74 9.30 -28.62
CA ARG A 65 -10.96 10.35 -29.31
C ARG A 65 -11.81 11.34 -30.07
N ARG A 66 -13.12 11.09 -30.22
CA ARG A 66 -14.02 12.02 -30.90
C ARG A 66 -14.09 13.33 -30.12
N GLY A 67 -14.09 14.44 -30.85
CA GLY A 67 -14.27 15.76 -30.25
C GLY A 67 -15.63 15.89 -29.58
N VAL A 68 -15.68 16.62 -28.47
CA VAL A 68 -16.93 17.03 -27.85
C VAL A 68 -17.75 17.90 -28.81
N PRO A 69 -19.10 17.89 -28.73
CA PRO A 69 -19.95 18.71 -29.60
C PRO A 69 -19.51 20.18 -29.62
N PRO A 70 -19.40 20.82 -30.80
CA PRO A 70 -19.11 22.24 -30.90
C PRO A 70 -20.14 23.05 -30.10
N GLN A 71 -19.69 24.16 -29.50
CA GLN A 71 -20.55 25.07 -28.73
C GLN A 71 -21.26 24.44 -27.52
N TYR A 72 -20.77 23.30 -26.99
CA TYR A 72 -21.38 22.68 -25.81
C TYR A 72 -21.50 23.63 -24.60
N LEU A 73 -20.58 24.61 -24.49
CA LEU A 73 -20.60 25.68 -23.48
C LEU A 73 -21.78 26.67 -23.61
N ASN A 74 -22.55 26.62 -24.70
CA ASN A 74 -23.76 27.42 -24.89
C ASN A 74 -25.01 26.75 -24.28
N PHE A 75 -24.90 25.49 -23.84
CA PHE A 75 -26.03 24.76 -23.25
C PHE A 75 -25.66 23.88 -22.04
N LEU A 76 -24.37 23.70 -21.72
CA LEU A 76 -23.88 23.04 -20.52
C LEU A 76 -23.16 24.02 -19.60
N GLY A 77 -23.35 23.83 -18.28
CA GLY A 77 -22.87 24.74 -17.24
C GLY A 77 -23.99 25.08 -16.27
N SER A 78 -23.64 25.51 -15.05
CA SER A 78 -24.60 25.80 -13.98
C SER A 78 -25.63 26.90 -14.30
N GLN A 79 -25.33 27.73 -15.31
CA GLN A 79 -26.22 28.80 -15.78
C GLN A 79 -27.36 28.34 -16.71
N TYR A 80 -27.32 27.11 -17.26
CA TYR A 80 -28.27 26.62 -18.25
C TYR A 80 -29.23 25.57 -17.66
N SER A 81 -30.45 25.49 -18.22
CA SER A 81 -31.43 24.48 -17.79
C SER A 81 -31.02 23.07 -18.23
N GLY A 82 -31.03 22.09 -17.32
CA GLY A 82 -30.69 20.70 -17.63
C GLY A 82 -31.72 19.91 -18.46
N SER A 83 -32.82 20.54 -18.87
CA SER A 83 -33.96 19.87 -19.51
C SER A 83 -33.98 19.93 -21.04
N THR A 84 -33.07 20.68 -21.67
CA THR A 84 -33.01 20.81 -23.14
C THR A 84 -32.62 19.49 -23.80
N GLN A 85 -32.99 19.32 -25.07
CA GLN A 85 -32.65 18.10 -25.81
C GLN A 85 -31.13 17.96 -25.97
N SER A 86 -30.41 19.05 -26.25
CA SER A 86 -28.94 19.04 -26.37
C SER A 86 -28.23 18.57 -25.10
N VAL A 87 -28.73 18.93 -23.92
CA VAL A 87 -28.17 18.44 -22.63
C VAL A 87 -28.44 16.94 -22.46
N LYS A 88 -29.65 16.48 -22.80
CA LYS A 88 -30.01 15.06 -22.73
C LYS A 88 -29.14 14.23 -23.68
N ASP A 89 -28.94 14.70 -24.91
CA ASP A 89 -28.13 14.02 -25.91
C ASP A 89 -26.67 13.92 -25.45
N PHE A 90 -26.09 15.01 -24.96
CA PHE A 90 -24.73 15.01 -24.41
C PHE A 90 -24.60 14.04 -23.23
N CYS A 91 -25.57 14.05 -22.30
CA CYS A 91 -25.58 13.12 -21.16
C CYS A 91 -25.67 11.65 -21.63
N ASN A 92 -26.48 11.37 -22.65
CA ASN A 92 -26.60 10.03 -23.22
C ASN A 92 -25.27 9.57 -23.86
N THR A 93 -24.59 10.45 -24.60
CA THR A 93 -23.26 10.15 -25.15
C THR A 93 -22.26 9.83 -24.03
N LEU A 94 -22.20 10.65 -22.98
CA LEU A 94 -21.30 10.38 -21.86
C LEU A 94 -21.63 9.06 -21.14
N LYS A 95 -22.91 8.76 -20.91
CA LYS A 95 -23.35 7.48 -20.32
C LYS A 95 -22.93 6.29 -21.17
N GLN A 96 -23.05 6.39 -22.49
CA GLN A 96 -22.61 5.35 -23.42
C GLN A 96 -21.09 5.16 -23.34
N LEU A 97 -20.31 6.24 -23.32
CA LEU A 97 -18.85 6.17 -23.17
C LEU A 97 -18.45 5.57 -21.81
N VAL A 98 -19.11 5.96 -20.72
CA VAL A 98 -18.86 5.38 -19.38
C VAL A 98 -19.19 3.89 -19.37
N SER A 99 -20.28 3.47 -20.02
CA SER A 99 -20.59 2.04 -20.19
C SER A 99 -19.52 1.33 -21.01
N LYS A 100 -18.96 1.98 -22.02
CA LYS A 100 -17.90 1.42 -22.89
C LYS A 100 -16.54 1.36 -22.21
N LEU A 101 -16.32 2.11 -21.12
CA LEU A 101 -15.07 2.01 -20.35
C LEU A 101 -14.85 0.59 -19.79
N SER A 102 -15.93 -0.15 -19.47
CA SER A 102 -15.78 -1.52 -18.99
C SER A 102 -15.19 -2.47 -20.04
N GLU A 103 -15.37 -2.18 -21.33
CA GLU A 103 -14.78 -2.97 -22.43
C GLU A 103 -13.27 -2.74 -22.56
N ASN A 104 -12.79 -1.59 -22.07
CA ASN A 104 -11.38 -1.21 -22.10
C ASN A 104 -10.67 -1.48 -20.76
N LEU A 105 -11.38 -2.01 -19.76
CA LEU A 105 -10.82 -2.32 -18.46
C LEU A 105 -9.95 -3.59 -18.53
N GLU A 106 -8.71 -3.49 -18.10
CA GLU A 106 -7.84 -4.66 -17.93
C GLU A 106 -7.37 -4.82 -16.49
N ILE A 107 -6.97 -6.06 -16.14
CA ILE A 107 -6.51 -6.38 -14.78
C ILE A 107 -5.27 -5.57 -14.39
N GLN A 108 -4.42 -5.20 -15.34
CA GLN A 108 -3.22 -4.41 -15.09
C GLN A 108 -3.55 -2.99 -14.60
N ASP A 109 -4.71 -2.43 -14.95
CA ASP A 109 -5.14 -1.13 -14.43
C ASP A 109 -5.47 -1.22 -12.94
N LEU A 110 -6.15 -2.32 -12.56
CA LEU A 110 -6.50 -2.59 -11.17
C LEU A 110 -5.26 -2.92 -10.33
N GLN A 111 -4.31 -3.68 -10.89
CA GLN A 111 -3.03 -3.98 -10.25
C GLN A 111 -2.23 -2.70 -10.00
N HIS A 112 -2.15 -1.82 -10.99
CA HIS A 112 -1.47 -0.55 -10.85
C HIS A 112 -2.13 0.35 -9.80
N ALA A 113 -3.45 0.47 -9.81
CA ALA A 113 -4.19 1.23 -8.80
C ALA A 113 -3.95 0.68 -7.38
N ALA A 114 -3.85 -0.65 -7.23
CA ALA A 114 -3.52 -1.28 -5.96
C ALA A 114 -2.07 -1.00 -5.52
N ASP A 115 -1.12 -0.92 -6.46
CA ASP A 115 0.26 -0.53 -6.16
C ASP A 115 0.34 0.94 -5.73
N LEU A 116 -0.38 1.85 -6.40
CA LEU A 116 -0.48 3.25 -5.97
C LEU A 116 -1.10 3.39 -4.58
N ALA A 117 -2.23 2.70 -4.33
CA ALA A 117 -2.88 2.69 -3.01
C ALA A 117 -1.96 2.15 -1.92
N SER A 118 -1.07 1.21 -2.26
CA SER A 118 -0.15 0.62 -1.30
C SER A 118 0.95 1.58 -0.83
N LEU A 119 1.28 2.62 -1.60
CA LEU A 119 2.30 3.60 -1.22
C LEU A 119 1.89 4.27 0.10
N ASP A 120 0.66 4.78 0.16
CA ASP A 120 0.10 5.37 1.36
C ASP A 120 0.07 4.37 2.53
N PHE A 121 -0.44 3.16 2.28
CA PHE A 121 -0.56 2.14 3.31
C PHE A 121 0.79 1.71 3.91
N ILE A 122 1.80 1.46 3.06
CA ILE A 122 3.14 1.04 3.53
C ILE A 122 3.87 2.19 4.22
N THR A 123 3.68 3.43 3.77
CA THR A 123 4.32 4.61 4.37
C THR A 123 3.83 4.86 5.79
N HIS A 124 2.51 4.72 6.02
CA HIS A 124 1.90 5.17 7.26
C HIS A 124 1.67 4.06 8.29
N ARG A 125 1.76 2.79 7.92
CA ARG A 125 1.56 1.67 8.86
C ARG A 125 2.68 1.55 9.90
N LEU A 126 2.37 0.94 11.03
CA LEU A 126 3.36 0.58 12.06
C LEU A 126 4.48 -0.32 11.49
N PRO A 127 5.71 -0.20 12.02
CA PRO A 127 6.75 -1.17 11.75
C PRO A 127 6.41 -2.53 12.37
N PRO A 128 7.10 -3.61 11.95
CA PRO A 128 7.00 -4.90 12.60
C PRO A 128 7.19 -4.79 14.13
N PRO A 129 6.59 -5.68 14.92
CA PRO A 129 6.93 -5.81 16.33
C PRO A 129 8.43 -6.04 16.49
N ASP A 130 9.01 -5.49 17.56
CA ASP A 130 10.43 -5.69 17.84
C ASP A 130 10.69 -7.19 18.08
N THR A 131 11.33 -7.83 17.11
CA THR A 131 11.86 -9.18 17.29
C THR A 131 13.19 -9.06 18.00
N PRO A 132 13.46 -9.82 19.08
CA PRO A 132 14.77 -9.81 19.73
C PRO A 132 15.84 -10.05 18.69
N GLU A 133 16.80 -9.12 18.58
CA GLU A 133 17.86 -9.21 17.59
C GLU A 133 18.60 -10.53 17.79
N SER A 134 18.54 -11.42 16.80
CA SER A 134 19.48 -12.53 16.73
C SER A 134 20.82 -11.93 16.32
N SER A 135 21.61 -11.52 17.31
CA SER A 135 22.99 -11.09 17.16
C SER A 135 23.82 -12.30 16.69
N GLN A 136 23.79 -12.57 15.40
CA GLN A 136 24.78 -13.40 14.74
C GLN A 136 25.63 -12.48 13.87
N GLU A 137 26.66 -11.93 14.50
CA GLU A 137 27.86 -11.46 13.79
C GLU A 137 28.57 -12.70 13.24
N THR A 138 28.06 -13.21 12.13
CA THR A 138 28.72 -14.26 11.36
C THR A 138 29.32 -13.62 10.12
N ASP A 139 30.51 -14.08 9.74
CA ASP A 139 31.09 -13.83 8.42
C ASP A 139 30.01 -14.13 7.36
N PHE A 140 29.67 -13.15 6.54
CA PHE A 140 28.56 -13.28 5.60
C PHE A 140 28.99 -14.18 4.44
N SER A 141 28.55 -15.44 4.45
CA SER A 141 28.63 -16.35 3.31
C SER A 141 27.23 -16.77 2.88
N LEU A 142 26.95 -16.66 1.58
CA LEU A 142 25.70 -17.14 0.97
C LEU A 142 25.75 -18.65 0.69
N ASP A 143 26.94 -19.25 0.64
CA ASP A 143 27.09 -20.63 0.20
C ASP A 143 26.68 -21.61 1.33
N GLY A 144 25.89 -22.63 0.98
CA GLY A 144 25.34 -23.59 1.95
C GLY A 144 24.20 -23.04 2.83
N MET A 145 23.72 -21.83 2.54
CA MET A 145 22.64 -21.18 3.25
C MET A 145 21.31 -21.31 2.53
N VAL A 146 20.23 -21.26 3.31
CA VAL A 146 18.87 -21.12 2.83
C VAL A 146 18.30 -19.78 3.30
N PHE A 147 17.44 -19.19 2.49
CA PHE A 147 17.02 -17.80 2.60
C PHE A 147 15.52 -17.67 2.84
N ARG A 148 15.12 -16.72 3.67
CA ARG A 148 13.72 -16.37 3.90
C ARG A 148 13.57 -14.87 4.09
N LEU A 149 12.50 -14.27 3.57
CA LEU A 149 12.19 -12.89 3.91
C LEU A 149 11.77 -12.77 5.37
N ARG A 150 12.36 -11.79 6.06
CA ARG A 150 11.90 -11.34 7.37
C ARG A 150 10.67 -10.46 7.19
N ASN A 151 9.66 -10.65 8.04
CA ASN A 151 8.48 -9.79 8.11
C ASN A 151 7.79 -9.58 6.74
N ARG A 152 7.55 -10.66 5.97
CA ARG A 152 6.95 -10.62 4.62
C ARG A 152 5.69 -9.76 4.53
N GLU A 153 4.86 -9.75 5.57
CA GLU A 153 3.61 -8.96 5.65
C GLU A 153 3.82 -7.43 5.66
N TYR A 154 5.04 -6.97 5.89
CA TYR A 154 5.47 -5.57 5.91
C TYR A 154 6.22 -5.16 4.64
N ILE A 155 6.30 -6.09 3.67
CA ILE A 155 6.97 -5.92 2.38
C ILE A 155 5.92 -6.04 1.27
N ARG A 156 6.00 -5.15 0.29
CA ARG A 156 5.26 -5.24 -0.97
C ARG A 156 6.23 -5.11 -2.14
N ILE A 157 6.08 -5.99 -3.13
CA ILE A 157 6.81 -5.91 -4.39
C ILE A 157 5.96 -5.13 -5.38
N VAL A 158 6.55 -4.10 -6.01
CA VAL A 158 5.94 -3.30 -7.07
C VAL A 158 6.82 -3.43 -8.31
N ILE A 159 6.25 -3.89 -9.41
CA ILE A 159 6.95 -4.07 -10.69
C ILE A 159 6.56 -2.92 -11.60
N SER A 160 7.54 -2.19 -12.12
CA SER A 160 7.26 -1.11 -13.05
C SER A 160 6.62 -1.63 -14.34
N SER A 161 5.48 -1.04 -14.70
CA SER A 161 4.77 -1.31 -15.95
C SER A 161 5.27 -0.48 -17.13
N ASN A 162 6.12 0.52 -16.88
CA ASN A 162 6.60 1.43 -17.92
C ASN A 162 7.73 0.76 -18.71
N THR A 163 7.71 0.91 -20.03
CA THR A 163 8.76 0.39 -20.91
C THR A 163 10.09 1.13 -20.77
N GLU A 164 10.05 2.34 -20.21
CA GLU A 164 11.23 3.19 -19.98
C GLU A 164 11.86 2.95 -18.59
N ASP A 165 11.09 2.43 -17.64
CA ASP A 165 11.53 2.17 -16.27
C ASP A 165 11.59 0.66 -15.99
N ASP A 166 12.69 0.01 -16.34
CA ASP A 166 12.85 -1.45 -16.22
C ASP A 166 13.32 -1.90 -14.82
N HIS A 167 12.52 -1.61 -13.78
CA HIS A 167 12.86 -1.92 -12.40
C HIS A 167 11.74 -2.62 -11.62
N VAL A 168 12.12 -3.25 -10.52
CA VAL A 168 11.24 -3.81 -9.50
C VAL A 168 11.64 -3.25 -8.14
N SER A 169 10.65 -2.81 -7.37
CA SER A 169 10.84 -2.11 -6.10
C SER A 169 10.22 -2.90 -4.96
N LEU A 170 10.93 -2.97 -3.83
CA LEU A 170 10.39 -3.48 -2.56
C LEU A 170 10.07 -2.30 -1.66
N LEU A 171 8.78 -2.07 -1.45
CA LEU A 171 8.27 -1.14 -0.45
C LEU A 171 8.26 -1.84 0.90
N CYS A 172 8.85 -1.22 1.92
CA CYS A 172 8.91 -1.80 3.26
C CYS A 172 8.59 -0.78 4.34
N SER A 173 7.92 -1.27 5.38
CA SER A 173 7.54 -0.49 6.58
C SER A 173 8.46 -0.79 7.78
N THR A 174 9.57 -1.50 7.56
CA THR A 174 10.48 -1.94 8.64
C THR A 174 11.23 -0.79 9.31
N ALA A 175 11.34 0.36 8.63
CA ALA A 175 11.97 1.57 9.15
C ALA A 175 10.94 2.62 9.60
N ASN A 176 9.64 2.31 9.57
CA ASN A 176 8.61 3.26 9.96
C ASN A 176 8.70 3.58 11.45
N CYS A 177 8.35 4.81 11.81
CA CYS A 177 8.38 5.23 13.20
C CYS A 177 7.10 4.79 13.92
N ARG A 178 7.26 4.03 15.01
CA ARG A 178 6.14 3.63 15.88
C ARG A 178 5.54 4.82 16.63
N GLN A 179 6.36 5.81 17.03
CA GLN A 179 5.92 6.97 17.81
C GLN A 179 5.10 7.96 16.98
N HIS A 180 5.48 8.15 15.71
CA HIS A 180 4.81 9.06 14.77
C HIS A 180 3.94 8.29 13.76
N HIS A 181 3.33 7.18 14.20
CA HIS A 181 2.42 6.40 13.36
C HIS A 181 1.26 7.27 12.85
N MET A 182 0.94 7.18 11.56
CA MET A 182 -0.06 8.02 10.89
C MET A 182 0.24 9.54 10.91
N GLY A 183 1.50 9.93 11.13
CA GLY A 183 1.94 11.33 11.11
C GLY A 183 3.32 11.50 10.47
N ILE A 184 3.79 12.74 10.38
CA ILE A 184 5.14 13.05 9.89
C ILE A 184 6.13 12.73 11.00
N CYS A 185 7.13 11.88 10.69
CA CYS A 185 8.16 11.50 11.64
C CYS A 185 9.15 12.66 11.88
N THR A 186 9.29 13.10 13.12
CA THR A 186 10.27 14.14 13.54
C THR A 186 11.48 13.57 14.29
N CYS A 187 11.57 12.24 14.45
CA CYS A 187 12.65 11.57 15.19
C CYS A 187 14.06 11.78 14.60
N GLY A 188 14.17 12.24 13.36
CA GLY A 188 15.45 12.45 12.65
C GLY A 188 15.95 13.89 12.60
N SER A 189 15.17 14.86 13.09
CA SER A 189 15.49 16.29 13.02
C SER A 189 15.77 16.87 14.41
N ALA A 190 16.73 16.28 15.12
CA ALA A 190 17.25 16.84 16.37
C ALA A 190 18.16 18.08 16.17
N ASP A 191 18.33 18.56 14.93
CA ASP A 191 19.13 19.75 14.61
C ASP A 191 18.31 20.91 14.00
N ASN A 192 16.98 20.93 14.13
CA ASN A 192 16.23 22.16 13.88
C ASN A 192 15.08 22.30 14.89
N GLU A 193 15.33 23.14 15.88
CA GLU A 193 14.31 23.72 16.74
C GLU A 193 13.16 24.29 15.90
N SER A 194 11.99 23.68 16.01
CA SER A 194 10.75 24.43 16.21
C SER A 194 9.74 23.49 16.85
N VAL A 195 9.72 23.54 18.19
CA VAL A 195 8.58 23.08 18.96
C VAL A 195 7.42 24.02 18.63
N SER A 196 6.52 23.63 17.73
CA SER A 196 5.18 24.20 17.71
C SER A 196 4.34 23.40 18.72
N GLU A 197 4.35 23.88 19.97
CA GLU A 197 3.27 23.58 20.90
C GLU A 197 1.96 24.00 20.23
N SER A 198 1.15 23.01 19.85
CA SER A 198 -0.28 23.20 19.61
C SER A 198 -1.02 22.01 20.22
N LEU A 199 -0.96 21.95 21.55
CA LEU A 199 -2.09 21.45 22.32
C LEU A 199 -3.19 22.51 22.20
N ASP A 200 -3.97 22.46 21.13
CA ASP A 200 -5.35 22.97 21.10
C ASP A 200 -6.05 22.61 19.77
N SER A 201 -7.25 22.05 19.89
CA SER A 201 -8.22 21.66 18.85
C SER A 201 -8.27 20.18 18.43
N LEU A 202 -8.84 19.37 19.33
CA LEU A 202 -9.85 18.39 18.90
C LEU A 202 -10.93 19.17 18.15
N ASP A 203 -11.31 18.70 16.95
CA ASP A 203 -12.30 19.31 16.01
C ASP A 203 -11.73 20.27 14.95
N GLN A 204 -10.72 19.84 14.18
CA GLN A 204 -10.52 20.39 12.83
C GLN A 204 -10.99 19.39 11.78
N ASP A 205 -12.09 19.78 11.12
CA ASP A 205 -12.51 19.27 9.82
C ASP A 205 -11.30 19.21 8.89
N THR A 206 -10.77 18.00 8.68
CA THR A 206 -9.80 17.76 7.62
C THR A 206 -10.48 18.07 6.31
N SER A 207 -10.09 19.19 5.69
CA SER A 207 -10.44 19.52 4.31
C SER A 207 -10.11 18.32 3.42
N VAL A 208 -11.03 18.00 2.52
CA VAL A 208 -11.00 16.80 1.67
C VAL A 208 -9.90 16.87 0.58
N ASP A 209 -9.11 17.95 0.57
CA ASP A 209 -8.24 18.34 -0.55
C ASP A 209 -6.73 18.40 -0.21
N GLU A 210 -6.29 17.93 0.97
CA GLU A 210 -4.84 17.84 1.22
C GLU A 210 -4.21 16.74 0.34
N PRO A 211 -3.17 17.07 -0.46
CA PRO A 211 -2.51 16.09 -1.31
C PRO A 211 -1.90 14.95 -0.48
N ILE A 212 -2.19 13.73 -0.92
CA ILE A 212 -1.60 12.49 -0.39
C ILE A 212 -0.08 12.60 -0.59
N ASN A 213 0.70 12.49 0.49
CA ASN A 213 2.16 12.72 0.55
C ASN A 213 2.63 14.19 0.52
N GLN A 214 2.50 14.88 1.65
CA GLN A 214 3.50 15.89 2.01
C GLN A 214 4.80 15.19 2.47
N GLY A 215 5.59 14.70 1.50
CA GLY A 215 7.05 14.56 1.63
C GLY A 215 7.64 13.29 2.25
N VAL A 216 6.85 12.31 2.72
CA VAL A 216 7.39 11.04 3.24
C VAL A 216 7.16 9.93 2.22
N GLU A 217 8.25 9.41 1.64
CA GLU A 217 8.20 8.23 0.78
C GLU A 217 8.49 6.96 1.60
N PRO A 218 7.85 5.81 1.25
CA PRO A 218 8.14 4.56 1.94
C PRO A 218 9.59 4.14 1.67
N LYS A 219 10.22 3.46 2.63
CA LYS A 219 11.54 2.87 2.39
C LYS A 219 11.44 1.90 1.21
N CYS A 220 12.19 2.22 0.16
CA CYS A 220 12.16 1.52 -1.12
C CYS A 220 13.53 0.92 -1.41
N ILE A 221 13.56 -0.33 -1.88
CA ILE A 221 14.76 -0.98 -2.41
C ILE A 221 14.48 -1.37 -3.85
N GLY A 222 15.21 -0.75 -4.78
CA GLY A 222 15.08 -1.01 -6.22
C GLY A 222 16.05 -2.08 -6.70
N PHE A 223 15.58 -2.91 -7.64
CA PHE A 223 16.36 -3.89 -8.38
C PHE A 223 16.02 -3.82 -9.87
N SER A 224 16.86 -4.40 -10.73
CA SER A 224 16.55 -4.59 -12.15
C SER A 224 15.37 -5.54 -12.34
N LYS A 225 14.51 -5.30 -13.34
CA LYS A 225 13.27 -6.08 -13.55
C LYS A 225 13.50 -7.57 -13.78
N ASN A 226 14.67 -7.97 -14.28
CA ASN A 226 15.03 -9.39 -14.42
C ASN A 226 15.04 -10.15 -13.08
N LEU A 227 15.14 -9.44 -11.95
CA LEU A 227 15.06 -10.01 -10.60
C LEU A 227 13.64 -10.13 -10.05
N SER A 228 12.61 -9.70 -10.80
CA SER A 228 11.20 -9.81 -10.38
C SER A 228 10.77 -11.24 -10.06
N LEU A 229 11.13 -12.22 -10.90
CA LEU A 229 10.78 -13.62 -10.67
C LEU A 229 11.51 -14.23 -9.46
N PRO A 230 12.84 -14.08 -9.28
CA PRO A 230 13.52 -14.45 -8.05
C PRO A 230 12.89 -13.82 -6.79
N LEU A 231 12.53 -12.53 -6.83
CA LEU A 231 11.89 -11.83 -5.71
C LEU A 231 10.51 -12.41 -5.38
N ILE A 232 9.66 -12.63 -6.39
CA ILE A 232 8.34 -13.24 -6.21
C ILE A 232 8.48 -14.65 -5.63
N LYS A 233 9.39 -15.47 -6.15
CA LYS A 233 9.65 -16.81 -5.60
C LYS A 233 10.07 -16.78 -4.14
N LEU A 234 10.95 -15.85 -3.76
CA LEU A 234 11.38 -15.67 -2.39
C LEU A 234 10.21 -15.17 -1.49
N TYR A 235 9.35 -14.30 -2.03
CA TYR A 235 8.17 -13.78 -1.35
C TYR A 235 7.11 -14.86 -1.07
N ASP A 236 6.81 -15.66 -2.10
CA ASP A 236 5.76 -16.70 -2.05
C ASP A 236 6.18 -17.92 -1.22
N ALA A 237 7.48 -18.18 -1.11
CA ALA A 237 7.97 -19.29 -0.31
C ALA A 237 7.83 -19.09 1.20
N PHE A 238 7.57 -17.88 1.67
CA PHE A 238 7.35 -17.62 3.10
C PHE A 238 6.18 -18.47 3.64
N PRO A 239 6.32 -19.14 4.80
CA PRO A 239 7.37 -18.99 5.81
C PRO A 239 8.57 -19.94 5.69
N GLN A 240 8.67 -20.70 4.59
CA GLN A 240 9.75 -21.66 4.34
C GLN A 240 11.04 -20.96 3.90
N PHE A 241 12.17 -21.64 4.12
CA PHE A 241 13.46 -21.21 3.58
C PHE A 241 13.67 -21.78 2.18
N VAL A 242 14.33 -21.00 1.32
CA VAL A 242 14.58 -21.34 -0.09
C VAL A 242 16.08 -21.39 -0.35
N LYS A 243 16.52 -22.40 -1.10
CA LYS A 243 17.91 -22.50 -1.55
C LYS A 243 18.20 -21.56 -2.71
N LEU A 244 19.47 -21.16 -2.88
CA LEU A 244 19.91 -20.31 -3.99
C LEU A 244 19.51 -20.89 -5.36
N GLU A 245 19.68 -22.20 -5.57
CA GLU A 245 19.44 -22.83 -6.89
C GLU A 245 17.96 -22.78 -7.30
N LYS A 246 17.04 -22.70 -6.32
CA LYS A 246 15.60 -22.59 -6.60
C LYS A 246 15.19 -21.16 -6.97
N LEU A 247 15.95 -20.16 -6.51
CA LEU A 247 15.72 -18.75 -6.81
C LEU A 247 16.22 -18.39 -8.21
N CYS A 248 17.36 -18.95 -8.63
CA CYS A 248 17.89 -18.78 -9.96
C CYS A 248 16.87 -19.26 -11.02
N VAL A 249 16.50 -18.36 -11.94
CA VAL A 249 15.64 -18.66 -13.10
C VAL A 249 16.48 -18.43 -14.36
N ALA A 250 16.12 -19.06 -15.48
CA ALA A 250 16.84 -18.93 -16.75
C ALA A 250 17.06 -17.47 -17.23
N ALA A 251 16.26 -16.50 -16.74
CA ALA A 251 16.34 -15.09 -17.10
C ALA A 251 17.25 -14.23 -16.17
N SER A 252 17.77 -14.80 -15.07
CA SER A 252 18.59 -14.10 -14.08
C SER A 252 19.91 -14.83 -13.88
N ASP A 253 21.04 -14.14 -13.98
CA ASP A 253 22.33 -14.71 -13.63
C ASP A 253 22.46 -14.87 -12.10
N GLU A 254 23.14 -15.94 -11.69
CA GLU A 254 23.32 -16.28 -10.27
C GLU A 254 24.04 -15.16 -9.48
N ILE A 255 24.89 -14.38 -10.15
CA ILE A 255 25.59 -13.23 -9.55
C ILE A 255 24.60 -12.13 -9.17
N SER A 256 23.67 -11.78 -10.06
CA SER A 256 22.59 -10.83 -9.79
C SER A 256 21.68 -11.30 -8.65
N VAL A 257 21.34 -12.60 -8.59
CA VAL A 257 20.54 -13.15 -7.49
C VAL A 257 21.29 -13.11 -6.16
N ARG A 258 22.60 -13.41 -6.15
CA ARG A 258 23.44 -13.23 -4.95
C ARG A 258 23.51 -11.77 -4.52
N GLY A 259 23.69 -10.84 -5.45
CA GLY A 259 23.67 -9.39 -5.18
C GLY A 259 22.35 -8.92 -4.58
N MET A 260 21.23 -9.43 -5.09
CA MET A 260 19.89 -9.19 -4.54
C MET A 260 19.81 -9.66 -3.08
N LEU A 261 20.21 -10.90 -2.79
CA LEU A 261 20.18 -11.45 -1.42
C LEU A 261 21.09 -10.67 -0.46
N LEU A 262 22.28 -10.28 -0.91
CA LEU A 262 23.20 -9.41 -0.18
C LEU A 262 22.54 -8.08 0.23
N GLN A 263 21.86 -7.43 -0.69
CA GLN A 263 21.18 -6.15 -0.44
C GLN A 263 19.96 -6.29 0.48
N LEU A 264 19.20 -7.38 0.34
CA LEU A 264 18.09 -7.69 1.25
C LEU A 264 18.60 -7.96 2.67
N TRP A 265 19.72 -8.67 2.80
CA TRP A 265 20.34 -8.96 4.08
C TRP A 265 20.90 -7.70 4.75
N SER A 266 21.66 -6.87 4.04
CA SER A 266 22.20 -5.62 4.57
C SER A 266 21.09 -4.64 4.99
N SER A 267 19.91 -4.74 4.35
CA SER A 267 18.72 -3.98 4.70
C SER A 267 17.90 -4.58 5.85
N LYS A 268 18.39 -5.64 6.51
CA LYS A 268 17.72 -6.42 7.57
C LYS A 268 16.37 -7.03 7.15
N LEU A 269 16.18 -7.32 5.85
CA LEU A 269 14.96 -7.93 5.29
C LEU A 269 15.11 -9.43 5.01
N LEU A 270 16.29 -10.00 5.17
CA LEU A 270 16.59 -11.40 4.89
C LEU A 270 17.07 -12.15 6.13
N GLU A 271 16.57 -13.36 6.31
CA GLU A 271 17.06 -14.34 7.28
C GLU A 271 17.83 -15.44 6.56
N LEU A 272 18.95 -15.83 7.16
CA LEU A 272 19.81 -16.91 6.70
C LEU A 272 19.77 -18.04 7.72
N GLN A 273 19.81 -19.26 7.22
CA GLN A 273 19.96 -20.45 8.03
C GLN A 273 20.83 -21.47 7.30
N GLU A 274 21.71 -22.17 8.01
CA GLU A 274 22.47 -23.28 7.44
C GLU A 274 21.54 -24.41 7.00
N GLU A 275 21.76 -24.98 5.81
CA GLU A 275 20.87 -25.99 5.23
C GLU A 275 20.63 -27.19 6.17
N ASN A 276 21.65 -27.62 6.91
CA ASN A 276 21.58 -28.77 7.80
C ASN A 276 20.68 -28.53 9.02
N SER A 277 20.67 -27.30 9.55
CA SER A 277 19.88 -26.91 10.72
C SER A 277 18.40 -26.66 10.41
N ALA A 278 18.04 -26.42 9.13
CA ALA A 278 16.66 -26.18 8.71
C ALA A 278 15.80 -27.46 8.76
N ARG A 279 16.39 -28.62 8.46
CA ARG A 279 15.69 -29.92 8.46
C ARG A 279 15.23 -30.35 9.85
N GLU A 280 15.99 -30.03 10.89
CA GLU A 280 15.67 -30.41 12.28
C GLU A 280 14.51 -29.59 12.89
N ARG A 281 14.34 -28.33 12.45
CA ARG A 281 13.25 -27.44 12.92
C ARG A 281 11.90 -27.69 12.24
N GLU A 282 11.88 -28.16 11.00
CA GLU A 282 10.65 -28.55 10.32
C GLU A 282 10.07 -29.88 10.86
N SER A 283 10.95 -30.81 11.27
CA SER A 283 10.55 -32.06 11.94
C SER A 283 9.94 -31.86 13.33
N SER A 284 10.29 -30.78 14.03
CA SER A 284 9.83 -30.51 15.40
C SER A 284 8.54 -29.67 15.47
N ARG A 285 8.15 -29.00 14.38
CA ARG A 285 6.87 -28.29 14.26
C ARG A 285 5.73 -29.16 13.70
N SER A 286 6.05 -30.36 13.23
CA SER A 286 5.09 -31.32 12.64
C SER A 286 4.73 -32.47 13.60
N SER A 287 5.17 -32.39 14.87
CA SER A 287 4.88 -33.34 15.95
C SER A 287 3.98 -32.73 17.02
#